data_AF-A0A7S1EHR0-F1
#
_entry.id   AF-A0A7S1EHR0-F1
#
_cell.length_a   1.000
_cell.length_b   1.000
_cell.length_c   1.000
_cell.angle_alpha   90.00
_cell.angle_beta   90.00
_cell.angle_gamma   90.00
#
_symmetry.space_group_name_H-M   'P 1'
#
loop_
_entity.id
_entity.type
_entity.pdbx_description
1 polymer ?
#
loop_
_entity_poly.entity_id
_entity_poly.type
_entity_poly.pdbx_seq_one_letter_code
_entity_poly.pdbx_strand_id
1 'polypeptide(L)'
;GEWRPKPDGKARGEWKRRGRDDDQRPSGPRAVPSTPTDYAVRLMLLHSELWDGLADEDRSLLHDLPGVHGELIRWLERHLTHHGATPWAAVEAGLADAGLAEAAAGLMRSARELGDEAEPAQQLATLVDKLWIAQIEAEIGALLARSPLAADDLQQYRQLRARADELRGRGGARAA
;
A
#
# COMPACT_ATOMS: atom_id res chain seq x y z
N GLY A 1 54.30 30.13 32.35
CA GLY A 1 54.57 29.74 30.96
C GLY A 1 55.30 28.42 31.01
N GLU A 2 54.66 27.33 30.62
CA GLU A 2 54.63 26.83 29.24
C GLU A 2 56.02 26.45 28.72
N TRP A 3 56.23 25.14 28.53
CA TRP A 3 56.55 24.58 27.21
C TRP A 3 56.48 23.04 27.24
N ARG A 4 55.80 22.46 26.25
CA ARG A 4 55.88 21.05 25.82
C ARG A 4 56.71 21.01 24.54
N PRO A 5 57.43 19.91 24.24
CA PRO A 5 56.91 19.04 23.18
C PRO A 5 57.18 17.54 23.42
N LYS A 6 56.36 16.69 22.79
CA LYS A 6 56.63 15.26 22.58
C LYS A 6 56.55 14.97 21.08
N PRO A 7 57.56 14.35 20.45
CA PRO A 7 57.47 13.88 19.09
C PRO A 7 57.06 12.40 18.98
N ASP A 8 56.28 12.17 17.92
CA ASP A 8 56.36 11.07 16.96
C ASP A 8 55.90 9.66 17.35
N GLY A 9 54.72 9.34 16.79
CA GLY A 9 54.16 8.00 16.75
C GLY A 9 54.78 7.10 15.69
N LYS A 10 54.90 5.82 16.03
CA LYS A 10 54.98 4.70 15.09
C LYS A 10 54.25 3.48 15.66
N ALA A 11 53.26 2.98 14.93
CA ALA A 11 52.91 1.56 14.78
C ALA A 11 51.87 1.45 13.65
N ARG A 12 52.29 1.04 12.45
CA ARG A 12 52.13 -0.32 11.88
C ARG A 12 50.67 -0.79 11.81
N GLY A 13 50.13 -0.75 10.59
CA GLY A 13 48.89 -1.40 10.20
C GLY A 13 48.98 -1.83 8.73
N GLU A 14 49.75 -2.88 8.48
CA GLU A 14 49.78 -3.59 7.21
C GLU A 14 48.52 -4.47 7.11
N TRP A 15 47.53 -4.05 6.33
CA TRP A 15 46.49 -4.95 5.85
C TRP A 15 46.42 -4.87 4.32
N LYS A 16 46.94 -5.95 3.77
CA LYS A 16 47.11 -6.30 2.37
C LYS A 16 45.80 -6.13 1.59
N ARG A 17 45.82 -5.26 0.57
CA ARG A 17 44.82 -5.28 -0.52
C ARG A 17 44.90 -6.65 -1.20
N ARG A 18 43.80 -7.40 -1.20
CA ARG A 18 43.55 -8.55 -2.08
C ARG A 18 42.19 -8.32 -2.76
N GLY A 19 42.13 -8.67 -4.04
CA GLY A 19 41.13 -8.27 -5.07
C GLY A 19 39.68 -8.19 -4.58
N ARG A 20 38.88 -7.21 -5.02
CA ARG A 20 38.39 -7.04 -6.40
C ARG A 20 38.03 -8.37 -7.07
N ASP A 21 37.18 -9.14 -6.40
CA ASP A 21 36.09 -9.82 -7.10
C ASP A 21 34.87 -8.88 -6.98
N ASP A 22 34.57 -8.28 -8.12
CA ASP A 22 33.46 -7.37 -8.36
C ASP A 22 32.20 -8.24 -8.47
N ASP A 23 31.71 -8.73 -7.32
CA ASP A 23 30.32 -9.18 -7.21
C ASP A 23 29.43 -7.96 -7.37
N GLN A 24 29.20 -7.56 -8.62
CA GLN A 24 28.16 -6.63 -9.00
C GLN A 24 26.82 -7.24 -8.62
N ARG A 25 26.43 -7.08 -7.34
CA ARG A 25 25.03 -7.15 -6.96
C ARG A 25 24.31 -6.13 -7.84
N PRO A 26 23.33 -6.53 -8.67
CA PRO A 26 22.53 -5.55 -9.36
C PRO A 26 21.85 -4.71 -8.29
N SER A 27 22.32 -3.48 -8.12
CA SER A 27 21.69 -2.46 -7.30
C SER A 27 20.48 -1.95 -8.08
N GLY A 28 19.53 -2.85 -8.34
CA GLY A 28 18.21 -2.49 -8.81
C GLY A 28 17.51 -1.64 -7.73
N PRO A 29 16.61 -0.73 -8.11
CA PRO A 29 15.80 -0.03 -7.13
C PRO A 29 15.15 -1.06 -6.23
N ARG A 30 15.35 -0.93 -4.90
CA ARG A 30 14.65 -1.74 -3.91
C ARG A 30 13.17 -1.72 -4.28
N ALA A 31 12.59 -2.90 -4.47
CA ALA A 31 11.15 -3.04 -4.62
C ALA A 31 10.50 -2.26 -3.47
N VAL A 32 9.69 -1.25 -3.81
CA VAL A 32 8.96 -0.48 -2.81
C VAL A 32 8.08 -1.49 -2.07
N PRO A 33 8.11 -1.52 -0.72
CA PRO A 33 7.26 -2.43 0.02
C PRO A 33 5.81 -2.20 -0.38
N SER A 34 5.08 -3.28 -0.65
CA SER A 34 3.67 -3.22 -1.05
C SER A 34 2.88 -2.43 -0.02
N THR A 35 2.23 -1.36 -0.45
CA THR A 35 1.33 -0.58 0.41
C THR A 35 0.02 -1.35 0.64
N PRO A 36 -0.79 -1.00 1.66
CA PRO A 36 -2.13 -1.55 1.81
C PRO A 36 -3.00 -1.36 0.56
N THR A 37 -2.84 -0.23 -0.12
CA THR A 37 -3.53 0.07 -1.38
C THR A 37 -3.11 -0.89 -2.50
N ASP A 38 -1.80 -1.11 -2.68
CA ASP A 38 -1.30 -2.07 -3.67
C ASP A 38 -1.88 -3.46 -3.43
N TYR A 39 -1.91 -3.89 -2.16
CA TYR A 39 -2.40 -5.21 -1.81
C TYR A 39 -3.91 -5.34 -1.98
N ALA A 40 -4.69 -4.33 -1.60
CA ALA A 40 -6.15 -4.36 -1.79
C ALA A 40 -6.51 -4.47 -3.28
N VAL A 41 -5.89 -3.64 -4.13
CA VAL A 41 -6.13 -3.68 -5.58
C VAL A 41 -5.66 -5.01 -6.16
N ARG A 42 -4.53 -5.53 -5.70
CA ARG A 42 -4.03 -6.84 -6.13
C ARG A 42 -4.99 -7.98 -5.80
N LEU A 43 -5.50 -8.03 -4.57
CA LEU A 43 -6.51 -9.02 -4.18
C LEU A 43 -7.75 -8.90 -5.06
N MET A 44 -8.20 -7.68 -5.34
CA MET A 44 -9.35 -7.47 -6.22
C MET A 44 -9.13 -7.99 -7.64
N LEU A 45 -7.91 -7.83 -8.18
CA LEU A 45 -7.56 -8.33 -9.50
C LEU A 45 -7.44 -9.88 -9.53
N LEU A 46 -6.90 -10.48 -8.47
CA LEU A 46 -6.70 -11.93 -8.37
C LEU A 46 -8.01 -12.68 -8.02
N HIS A 47 -8.84 -12.05 -7.20
CA HIS A 47 -10.06 -12.61 -6.61
C HIS A 47 -11.27 -11.74 -6.96
N SER A 48 -11.58 -11.63 -8.25
CA SER A 48 -12.63 -10.75 -8.74
C SER A 48 -14.03 -11.13 -8.23
N GLU A 49 -14.22 -12.38 -7.81
CA GLU A 49 -15.43 -12.89 -7.14
C GLU A 49 -15.75 -12.16 -5.83
N LEU A 50 -14.76 -11.53 -5.19
CA LEU A 50 -14.97 -10.78 -3.95
C LEU A 50 -15.74 -9.47 -4.18
N TRP A 51 -15.82 -8.98 -5.42
CA TRP A 51 -16.47 -7.71 -5.76
C TRP A 51 -17.92 -7.65 -5.27
N ASP A 52 -18.68 -8.73 -5.46
CA ASP A 52 -20.11 -8.79 -5.13
C ASP A 52 -20.34 -8.83 -3.61
N GLY A 53 -19.35 -9.26 -2.83
CA GLY A 53 -19.40 -9.30 -1.36
C GLY A 53 -19.05 -7.99 -0.66
N LEU A 54 -18.51 -7.00 -1.37
CA LEU A 54 -18.18 -5.69 -0.81
C LEU A 54 -19.44 -4.86 -0.55
N ALA A 55 -19.41 -4.08 0.53
CA ALA A 55 -20.41 -3.04 0.76
C ALA A 55 -20.26 -1.92 -0.29
N ASP A 56 -21.34 -1.19 -0.57
CA ASP A 56 -21.32 -0.12 -1.57
C ASP A 56 -20.36 1.00 -1.20
N GLU A 57 -20.23 1.31 0.10
CA GLU A 57 -19.27 2.29 0.58
C GLU A 57 -17.82 1.84 0.32
N ASP A 58 -17.53 0.54 0.49
CA ASP A 58 -16.20 -0.02 0.26
C ASP A 58 -15.86 -0.01 -1.24
N ARG A 59 -16.82 -0.28 -2.12
CA ARG A 59 -16.64 -0.13 -3.58
C ARG A 59 -16.36 1.32 -3.95
N SER A 60 -17.10 2.27 -3.37
CA SER A 60 -16.86 3.71 -3.57
C SER A 60 -15.45 4.11 -3.12
N LEU A 61 -15.02 3.64 -1.95
CA LEU A 61 -13.65 3.90 -1.45
C LEU A 61 -12.60 3.37 -2.44
N LEU A 62 -12.77 2.15 -2.95
CA LEU A 62 -11.85 1.56 -3.92
C LEU A 62 -11.85 2.30 -5.27
N HIS A 63 -13.00 2.83 -5.70
CA HIS A 63 -13.12 3.66 -6.90
C HIS A 63 -12.37 4.98 -6.77
N ASP A 64 -12.39 5.58 -5.59
CA ASP A 64 -11.80 6.89 -5.31
C ASP A 64 -10.30 6.81 -5.01
N LEU A 65 -9.70 5.62 -5.04
CA LEU A 65 -8.26 5.45 -4.88
C LEU A 65 -7.48 6.30 -5.92
N PRO A 66 -6.39 6.97 -5.49
CA PRO A 66 -5.67 7.89 -6.34
C PRO A 66 -4.87 7.18 -7.43
N GLY A 67 -4.65 7.88 -8.54
CA GLY A 67 -3.76 7.43 -9.61
C GLY A 67 -4.21 6.12 -10.25
N VAL A 68 -3.24 5.24 -10.51
CA VAL A 68 -3.46 4.00 -11.26
C VAL A 68 -4.30 2.98 -10.51
N HIS A 69 -4.33 3.04 -9.17
CA HIS A 69 -5.12 2.11 -8.35
C HIS A 69 -6.61 2.25 -8.62
N GLY A 70 -7.15 3.47 -8.58
CA GLY A 70 -8.56 3.70 -8.91
C GLY A 70 -8.86 3.46 -10.40
N GLU A 71 -7.90 3.66 -11.29
CA GLU A 71 -8.06 3.33 -12.71
C GLU A 71 -8.23 1.82 -12.93
N LEU A 72 -7.40 1.00 -12.27
CA LEU A 72 -7.50 -0.46 -12.30
C LEU A 72 -8.84 -0.94 -11.71
N ILE A 73 -9.29 -0.38 -10.58
CA ILE A 73 -10.57 -0.76 -9.98
C ILE A 73 -11.76 -0.39 -10.87
N ARG A 74 -11.81 0.85 -11.40
CA ARG A 74 -12.89 1.27 -12.31
C ARG A 74 -12.91 0.45 -13.58
N TRP A 75 -11.75 0.04 -14.08
CA TRP A 75 -11.67 -0.89 -15.21
C TRP A 75 -12.23 -2.26 -14.82
N LEU A 76 -11.84 -2.78 -13.65
CA LEU A 76 -12.28 -4.09 -13.16
C LEU A 76 -13.81 -4.12 -13.02
N GLU A 77 -14.43 -3.14 -12.38
CA GLU A 77 -15.89 -3.08 -12.25
C GLU A 77 -16.61 -3.13 -13.61
N ARG A 78 -16.14 -2.35 -14.60
CA ARG A 78 -16.70 -2.40 -15.96
C ARG A 78 -16.58 -3.79 -16.56
N HIS A 79 -15.43 -4.43 -16.41
CA HIS A 79 -15.20 -5.80 -16.87
C HIS A 79 -16.17 -6.79 -16.20
N LEU A 80 -16.32 -6.72 -14.87
CA LEU A 80 -17.22 -7.58 -14.10
C LEU A 80 -18.70 -7.33 -14.43
N THR A 81 -19.09 -6.11 -14.74
CA THR A 81 -20.46 -5.79 -15.18
C THR A 81 -20.82 -6.53 -16.47
N HIS A 82 -19.85 -6.75 -17.36
CA HIS A 82 -20.07 -7.42 -18.64
C HIS A 82 -19.85 -8.95 -18.59
N HIS A 83 -18.91 -9.41 -17.76
CA HIS A 83 -18.44 -10.80 -17.78
C HIS A 83 -18.72 -11.57 -16.49
N GLY A 84 -19.11 -10.87 -15.41
CA GLY A 84 -19.14 -11.42 -14.05
C GLY A 84 -17.74 -11.69 -13.51
N ALA A 85 -17.69 -12.41 -12.38
CA ALA A 85 -16.44 -12.89 -11.80
C ALA A 85 -15.65 -13.74 -12.80
N THR A 86 -14.38 -13.39 -13.02
CA THR A 86 -13.49 -14.05 -13.98
C THR A 86 -12.10 -14.30 -13.40
N PRO A 87 -11.40 -15.34 -13.87
CA PRO A 87 -10.06 -15.66 -13.37
C PRO A 87 -9.04 -14.58 -13.77
N TRP A 88 -7.97 -14.46 -12.98
CA TRP A 88 -6.88 -13.50 -13.22
C TRP A 88 -6.38 -13.49 -14.67
N ALA A 89 -6.23 -14.65 -15.33
CA ALA A 89 -5.75 -14.70 -16.71
C ALA A 89 -6.63 -13.91 -17.70
N ALA A 90 -7.95 -13.89 -17.49
CA ALA A 90 -8.87 -13.10 -18.32
C ALA A 90 -8.81 -11.60 -17.97
N VAL A 91 -8.69 -11.29 -16.67
CA VAL A 91 -8.48 -9.94 -16.16
C VAL A 91 -7.19 -9.35 -16.72
N GLU A 92 -6.08 -10.09 -16.68
CA GLU A 92 -4.76 -9.70 -17.18
C GLU A 92 -4.77 -9.42 -18.68
N ALA A 93 -5.41 -10.29 -19.47
CA ALA A 93 -5.57 -10.07 -20.90
C ALA A 93 -6.37 -8.79 -21.20
N GLY A 94 -7.48 -8.58 -20.50
CA GLY A 94 -8.29 -7.37 -20.66
C GLY A 94 -7.57 -6.09 -20.22
N LEU A 95 -6.75 -6.16 -19.17
CA LEU A 95 -5.90 -5.05 -18.75
C LEU A 95 -4.82 -4.73 -19.78
N ALA A 96 -4.26 -5.76 -20.43
CA ALA A 96 -3.30 -5.56 -21.51
C ALA A 96 -3.93 -4.84 -22.71
N ASP A 97 -5.13 -5.26 -23.12
CA ASP A 97 -5.88 -4.61 -24.19
C ASP A 97 -6.25 -3.15 -23.84
N ALA A 98 -6.45 -2.86 -22.55
CA ALA A 98 -6.72 -1.52 -22.04
C ALA A 98 -5.47 -0.65 -21.81
N GLY A 99 -4.26 -1.17 -22.08
CA GLY A 99 -2.99 -0.44 -21.87
C GLY A 99 -2.54 -0.35 -20.40
N LEU A 100 -3.12 -1.16 -19.51
CA LEU A 100 -2.86 -1.18 -18.07
C LEU A 100 -1.94 -2.33 -17.62
N ALA A 101 -1.37 -3.08 -18.57
CA ALA A 101 -0.50 -4.23 -18.30
C ALA A 101 0.66 -3.92 -17.34
N GLU A 102 1.38 -2.81 -17.55
CA GLU A 102 2.56 -2.50 -16.74
C GLU A 102 2.19 -2.17 -15.29
N ALA A 103 1.04 -1.51 -15.08
CA ALA A 103 0.53 -1.21 -13.75
C ALA A 103 0.17 -2.51 -13.00
N ALA A 104 -0.54 -3.41 -13.68
CA ALA A 104 -0.92 -4.70 -13.11
C ALA A 104 0.31 -5.57 -12.81
N ALA A 105 1.29 -5.60 -13.72
CA ALA A 105 2.56 -6.30 -13.52
C ALA A 105 3.34 -5.74 -12.32
N GLY A 106 3.30 -4.42 -12.09
CA GLY A 106 3.87 -3.77 -10.91
C GLY A 106 3.31 -4.34 -9.61
N LEU A 107 1.99 -4.48 -9.53
CA LEU A 107 1.30 -5.06 -8.36
C LEU A 107 1.62 -6.55 -8.19
N MET A 108 1.68 -7.33 -9.27
CA MET A 108 1.99 -8.77 -9.17
C MET A 108 3.45 -9.04 -8.79
N ARG A 109 4.38 -8.14 -9.13
CA ARG A 109 5.78 -8.25 -8.70
C ARG A 109 5.94 -8.09 -7.18
N SER A 110 5.19 -7.18 -6.55
CA SER A 110 5.27 -6.99 -5.09
C SER A 110 4.72 -8.18 -4.30
N ALA A 111 3.83 -8.97 -4.90
CA ALA A 111 3.22 -10.17 -4.30
C ALA A 111 4.20 -11.31 -4.06
N ARG A 112 5.12 -11.52 -5.01
CA ARG A 112 6.08 -12.64 -4.96
C ARG A 112 6.99 -12.58 -3.73
N GLU A 113 7.11 -11.40 -3.13
CA GLU A 113 7.87 -11.15 -1.92
C GLU A 113 7.06 -11.41 -0.63
N LEU A 114 5.73 -11.58 -0.71
CA LEU A 114 4.81 -11.64 0.43
C LEU A 114 4.33 -13.05 0.82
N GLY A 115 4.47 -14.05 -0.06
CA GLY A 115 4.02 -15.43 0.19
C GLY A 115 2.58 -15.70 -0.27
N ASP A 116 2.02 -16.85 0.13
CA ASP A 116 0.70 -17.34 -0.31
C ASP A 116 -0.48 -16.63 0.40
N GLU A 117 -1.57 -16.38 -0.31
CA GLU A 117 -2.76 -15.68 0.18
C GLU A 117 -3.76 -16.64 0.85
N ALA A 118 -3.51 -16.99 2.10
CA ALA A 118 -4.51 -17.65 2.93
C ALA A 118 -5.63 -16.65 3.30
N GLU A 119 -6.88 -16.97 2.95
CA GLU A 119 -8.10 -16.19 3.27
C GLU A 119 -8.20 -14.79 2.59
N PRO A 120 -8.30 -14.73 1.25
CA PRO A 120 -8.28 -13.46 0.50
C PRO A 120 -9.42 -12.51 0.89
N ALA A 121 -10.61 -13.02 1.25
CA ALA A 121 -11.73 -12.20 1.69
C ALA A 121 -11.45 -11.49 3.03
N GLN A 122 -10.91 -12.22 4.01
CA GLN A 122 -10.55 -11.67 5.33
C GLN A 122 -9.42 -10.64 5.20
N GLN A 123 -8.44 -10.93 4.35
CA GLN A 123 -7.33 -10.03 4.05
C GLN A 123 -7.81 -8.74 3.39
N LEU A 124 -8.66 -8.86 2.35
CA LEU A 124 -9.25 -7.71 1.67
C LEU A 124 -10.03 -6.83 2.65
N ALA A 125 -10.87 -7.43 3.50
CA ALA A 125 -11.65 -6.68 4.49
C ALA A 125 -10.74 -5.92 5.48
N THR A 126 -9.64 -6.53 5.91
CA THR A 126 -8.64 -5.88 6.78
C THR A 126 -7.92 -4.73 6.07
N LEU A 127 -7.64 -4.87 4.77
CA LEU A 127 -7.00 -3.82 3.98
C LEU A 127 -7.97 -2.65 3.73
N VAL A 128 -9.24 -2.93 3.45
CA VAL A 128 -10.29 -1.92 3.29
C VAL A 128 -10.47 -1.12 4.59
N ASP A 129 -10.45 -1.76 5.77
CA ASP A 129 -10.46 -1.04 7.05
C ASP A 129 -9.28 -0.06 7.18
N LYS A 130 -8.08 -0.48 6.75
CA LYS A 130 -6.88 0.38 6.75
C LYS A 130 -7.01 1.56 5.78
N LEU A 131 -7.60 1.34 4.60
CA LEU A 131 -7.86 2.39 3.61
C LEU A 131 -8.86 3.42 4.14
N TRP A 132 -9.95 2.97 4.79
CA TRP A 132 -10.90 3.86 5.45
C TRP A 132 -10.24 4.70 6.54
N ILE A 133 -9.40 4.09 7.39
CA ILE A 133 -8.68 4.83 8.43
C ILE A 133 -7.78 5.92 7.80
N ALA A 134 -7.05 5.59 6.74
CA ALA A 134 -6.20 6.56 6.05
C ALA A 134 -7.01 7.72 5.43
N GLN A 135 -8.15 7.42 4.81
CA GLN A 135 -9.08 8.43 4.27
C GLN A 135 -9.61 9.35 5.37
N ILE A 136 -10.07 8.78 6.48
CA ILE A 136 -10.57 9.54 7.64
C ILE A 136 -9.47 10.43 8.23
N GLU A 137 -8.23 9.94 8.33
CA GLU A 137 -7.10 10.73 8.82
C GLU A 137 -6.77 11.91 7.90
N ALA A 138 -6.86 11.72 6.57
CA ALA A 138 -6.72 12.80 5.60
C ALA A 138 -7.85 13.84 5.73
N GLU A 139 -9.10 13.40 5.91
CA GLU A 139 -10.25 14.28 6.13
C GLU A 139 -10.13 15.10 7.41
N ILE A 140 -9.68 14.48 8.52
CA ILE A 140 -9.39 15.17 9.77
C ILE A 140 -8.29 16.23 9.55
N GLY A 141 -7.22 15.89 8.84
CA GLY A 141 -6.16 16.84 8.50
C GLY A 141 -6.67 18.04 7.72
N ALA A 142 -7.50 17.80 6.71
CA ALA A 142 -8.13 18.85 5.90
C ALA A 142 -9.11 19.72 6.70
N LEU A 143 -9.85 19.12 7.64
CA LEU A 143 -10.75 19.82 8.54
C LEU A 143 -9.99 20.75 9.47
N LEU A 144 -8.94 20.25 10.13
CA LEU A 144 -8.11 21.03 11.07
C LEU A 144 -7.34 22.18 10.39
N ALA A 145 -7.12 22.10 9.08
CA ALA A 145 -6.52 23.19 8.31
C ALA A 145 -7.46 24.40 8.10
N ARG A 146 -8.78 24.24 8.31
CA ARG A 146 -9.79 25.30 8.19
C ARG A 146 -9.88 26.08 9.50
N SER A 147 -8.99 27.05 9.70
CA SER A 147 -9.02 27.91 10.90
C SER A 147 -9.78 29.22 10.62
N PRO A 148 -10.69 29.68 11.51
CA PRO A 148 -11.14 29.03 12.75
C PRO A 148 -12.18 27.93 12.50
N LEU A 149 -12.21 26.93 13.39
CA LEU A 149 -13.19 25.83 13.35
C LEU A 149 -14.54 26.26 13.92
N ALA A 150 -15.62 25.95 13.20
CA ALA A 150 -17.00 26.11 13.66
C ALA A 150 -17.43 24.98 14.61
N ALA A 151 -18.58 25.13 15.27
CA ALA A 151 -19.16 24.09 16.11
C ALA A 151 -19.42 22.79 15.32
N ASP A 152 -19.86 22.92 14.07
CA ASP A 152 -20.12 21.80 13.16
C ASP A 152 -18.82 21.06 12.80
N ASP A 153 -17.71 21.77 12.59
CA ASP A 153 -16.40 21.15 12.33
C ASP A 153 -15.94 20.31 13.54
N LEU A 154 -16.16 20.80 14.76
CA LEU A 154 -15.84 20.05 15.99
C LEU A 154 -16.74 18.81 16.16
N GLN A 155 -17.99 18.87 15.69
CA GLN A 155 -18.88 17.70 15.66
C GLN A 155 -18.41 16.67 14.64
N GLN A 156 -18.10 17.12 13.40
CA GLN A 156 -17.59 16.25 12.34
C GLN A 156 -16.28 15.58 12.76
N TYR A 157 -15.34 16.33 13.36
CA TYR A 157 -14.10 15.78 13.89
C TYR A 157 -14.32 14.62 14.87
N ARG A 158 -15.27 14.78 15.82
CA ARG A 158 -15.59 13.73 16.81
C ARG A 158 -16.18 12.48 16.14
N GLN A 159 -17.06 12.66 15.15
CA GLN A 159 -17.66 11.55 14.42
C GLN A 159 -16.61 10.77 13.62
N LEU A 160 -15.74 11.48 12.89
CA LEU A 160 -14.63 10.89 12.14
C LEU A 160 -13.69 10.11 13.07
N ARG A 161 -13.35 10.67 14.24
CA ARG A 161 -12.46 9.99 15.18
C ARG A 161 -13.08 8.72 15.76
N ALA A 162 -14.35 8.78 16.16
CA ALA A 162 -15.08 7.62 16.66
C ALA A 162 -15.14 6.50 15.61
N ARG A 163 -15.35 6.85 14.34
CA ARG A 163 -15.35 5.89 13.24
C ARG A 163 -13.98 5.23 13.02
N ALA A 164 -12.89 6.01 13.05
CA ALA A 164 -11.55 5.46 12.94
C ALA A 164 -11.22 4.48 14.08
N ASP A 165 -11.64 4.79 15.31
CA ASP A 165 -11.43 3.93 16.47
C ASP A 165 -12.24 2.61 16.36
N GLU A 166 -13.47 2.68 15.87
CA GLU A 166 -14.29 1.50 15.56
C GLU A 166 -13.59 0.58 14.54
N LEU A 167 -13.08 1.14 13.43
CA LEU A 167 -12.39 0.38 12.40
C LEU A 167 -11.10 -0.26 12.91
N ARG A 168 -10.31 0.45 13.73
CA ARG A 168 -9.12 -0.13 14.39
C ARG A 168 -9.48 -1.30 15.31
N GLY A 169 -10.60 -1.19 16.03
CA GLY A 169 -11.13 -2.27 16.86
C GLY A 169 -11.50 -3.52 16.05
N ARG A 170 -12.14 -3.34 14.89
CA ARG A 170 -12.48 -4.44 13.96
C ARG A 170 -11.23 -5.13 13.42
N GLY A 171 -10.23 -4.36 12.99
CA GLY A 171 -8.95 -4.90 12.50
C GLY A 171 -8.22 -5.75 13.54
N GLY A 172 -8.26 -5.34 14.81
CA GLY A 172 -7.73 -6.14 15.93
C GLY A 172 -8.48 -7.46 16.12
N ALA A 173 -9.81 -7.47 16.00
CA ALA A 173 -10.61 -8.69 16.09
C ALA A 173 -10.43 -9.63 14.89
N ARG A 174 -10.14 -9.10 13.70
CA ARG A 174 -9.88 -9.87 12.47
C ARG A 174 -8.49 -10.51 12.44
N ALA A 175 -7.55 -10.01 13.25
CA ALA A 175 -6.18 -10.49 13.34
C ALA A 175 -5.94 -11.47 14.51
N ALA A 176 -6.93 -11.65 15.39
CA ALA A 176 -6.90 -12.57 16.54
C ALA A 176 -7.48 -13.93 16.17
#